data_AF-A0A8B6E1N1-F1
#
_entry.id   AF-A0A8B6E1N1-F1
#
_cell.length_a   1.000
_cell.length_b   1.000
_cell.length_c   1.000
_cell.angle_alpha   90.00
_cell.angle_beta   90.00
_cell.angle_gamma   90.00
#
_symmetry.space_group_name_H-M   'P 1'
#
loop_
_entity.id
_entity.type
_entity.pdbx_description
1 polymer ?
#
loop_
_entity_poly.entity_id
_entity_poly.type
_entity_poly.pdbx_seq_one_letter_code
_entity_poly.pdbx_strand_id
1 'polypeptide(L)'
;MTSGPYSFLHKVCENQFCLLRRVEQNDARFAVEPLIAAERQRSTMMHWRKVRDEENELMKNVPHWKTGTLYGEPVFYNKLGRWVEPNFAEYYAHVSSKTAVNHRNEARRH
;
A
#
# COMPACT_ATOMS: atom_id res chain seq x y z
N MET A 1 41.02 -27.60 -11.38
CA MET A 1 41.65 -26.98 -12.57
C MET A 1 40.62 -25.97 -13.10
N THR A 2 40.69 -24.66 -12.89
CA THR A 2 41.81 -23.73 -12.99
C THR A 2 41.67 -22.57 -11.98
N SER A 3 42.34 -22.66 -10.83
CA SER A 3 42.58 -21.49 -9.97
C SER A 3 43.76 -20.69 -10.54
N GLY A 4 43.60 -20.19 -11.76
CA GLY A 4 44.55 -19.26 -12.37
C GLY A 4 44.29 -17.84 -11.86
N PRO A 5 45.29 -16.95 -11.85
CA PRO A 5 45.17 -15.57 -11.34
C PRO A 5 44.05 -14.75 -12.02
N TYR A 6 43.61 -15.18 -13.21
CA TYR A 6 42.51 -14.58 -13.97
C TYR A 6 41.10 -14.98 -13.51
N SER A 7 40.95 -16.06 -12.75
CA SER A 7 39.64 -16.52 -12.22
C SER A 7 39.06 -15.56 -11.17
N PHE A 8 39.92 -14.94 -10.36
CA PHE A 8 39.54 -13.92 -9.39
C PHE A 8 39.11 -12.63 -10.09
N LEU A 9 39.87 -12.18 -11.10
CA LEU A 9 39.53 -11.00 -11.89
C LEU A 9 38.21 -11.18 -12.66
N HIS A 10 37.94 -12.37 -13.19
CA HIS A 10 36.65 -12.69 -13.82
C HIS A 10 35.49 -12.59 -12.83
N LYS A 11 35.63 -13.17 -11.63
CA LYS A 11 34.61 -13.06 -10.57
C LYS A 11 34.39 -11.62 -10.09
N VAL A 12 35.44 -10.82 -9.99
CA VAL A 12 35.33 -9.40 -9.65
C VAL A 12 34.58 -8.65 -10.76
N CYS A 13 34.88 -8.93 -12.03
CA CYS A 13 34.19 -8.35 -13.18
C CYS A 13 32.71 -8.77 -13.25
N GLU A 14 32.41 -10.05 -13.01
CA GLU A 14 31.05 -10.58 -12.92
C GLU A 14 30.26 -9.94 -11.78
N ASN A 15 30.87 -9.79 -10.60
CA ASN A 15 30.25 -9.11 -9.46
C ASN A 15 29.98 -7.63 -9.78
N GLN A 16 30.92 -6.93 -10.42
CA GLN A 16 30.75 -5.54 -10.86
C GLN A 16 29.57 -5.40 -11.82
N PHE A 17 29.44 -6.31 -12.79
CA PHE A 17 28.34 -6.30 -13.76
C PHE A 17 26.98 -6.64 -13.13
N CYS A 18 26.94 -7.58 -12.19
CA CYS A 18 25.74 -7.89 -11.42
C CYS A 18 25.29 -6.71 -10.55
N LEU A 19 26.23 -5.97 -9.96
CA LEU A 19 25.94 -4.75 -9.19
C LEU A 19 25.36 -3.65 -10.09
N LEU A 20 25.98 -3.39 -11.24
CA LEU A 20 25.49 -2.40 -12.20
C LEU A 20 24.06 -2.72 -12.66
N ARG A 21 23.79 -3.97 -13.02
CA ARG A 21 22.42 -4.42 -13.39
C ARG A 21 21.41 -4.19 -12.27
N ARG A 22 21.81 -4.41 -11.01
CA ARG A 22 20.91 -4.17 -9.86
C ARG A 22 20.64 -2.68 -9.66
N VAL A 23 21.64 -1.83 -9.87
CA VAL A 23 21.47 -0.37 -9.83
C VAL A 23 20.53 0.08 -10.94
N GLU A 24 20.73 -0.36 -12.18
CA GLU A 24 19.83 -0.04 -13.31
C GLU A 24 18.37 -0.47 -13.03
N GLN A 25 18.17 -1.66 -12.46
CA GLN A 25 16.84 -2.14 -12.08
C GLN A 25 16.20 -1.29 -10.97
N ASN A 26 16.99 -0.83 -10.00
CA ASN A 26 16.50 0.04 -8.94
C ASN A 26 16.18 1.43 -9.47
N ASP A 27 17.03 2.00 -10.32
CA ASP A 27 16.80 3.31 -10.94
C ASP A 27 15.52 3.30 -11.79
N ALA A 28 15.30 2.23 -12.56
CA ALA A 28 14.05 2.03 -13.29
C ALA A 28 12.84 1.94 -12.36
N ARG A 29 12.96 1.29 -11.19
CA ARG A 29 11.88 1.23 -10.19
C ARG A 29 11.62 2.60 -9.56
N PHE A 30 12.66 3.32 -9.14
CA PHE A 30 12.53 4.65 -8.53
C PHE A 30 11.94 5.67 -9.50
N ALA A 31 12.24 5.57 -10.80
CA ALA A 31 11.65 6.43 -11.80
C ALA A 31 10.12 6.24 -11.92
N VAL A 32 9.63 5.02 -11.74
CA VAL A 32 8.21 4.65 -11.91
C VAL A 32 7.41 4.72 -10.59
N GLU A 33 8.07 4.50 -9.46
CA GLU A 33 7.47 4.54 -8.11
C GLU A 33 6.59 5.77 -7.84
N PRO A 34 6.98 7.02 -8.15
CA PRO A 34 6.13 8.18 -7.87
C PRO A 34 4.80 8.15 -8.65
N LEU A 35 4.80 7.58 -9.86
CA LEU A 35 3.57 7.43 -10.64
C LEU A 35 2.65 6.39 -10.01
N ILE A 36 3.19 5.23 -9.64
CA ILE A 36 2.41 4.16 -8.98
C ILE A 36 1.87 4.66 -7.63
N ALA A 37 2.69 5.38 -6.86
CA ALA A 37 2.28 5.96 -5.59
C ALA A 37 1.14 6.97 -5.78
N ALA A 38 1.24 7.86 -6.77
CA ALA A 38 0.18 8.82 -7.08
C ALA A 38 -1.13 8.14 -7.51
N GLU A 39 -1.06 7.11 -8.37
CA GLU A 39 -2.25 6.35 -8.78
C GLU A 39 -2.89 5.61 -7.61
N ARG A 40 -2.08 5.03 -6.72
CA ARG A 40 -2.56 4.40 -5.48
C ARG A 40 -3.25 5.41 -4.56
N GLN A 41 -2.66 6.59 -4.37
CA GLN A 41 -3.24 7.66 -3.54
C GLN A 41 -4.57 8.16 -4.12
N ARG A 42 -4.66 8.32 -5.44
CA ARG A 42 -5.92 8.68 -6.11
C ARG A 42 -6.99 7.62 -5.91
N SER A 43 -6.67 6.35 -6.18
CA SER A 43 -7.60 5.24 -6.04
C SER A 43 -8.14 5.12 -4.61
N THR A 44 -7.26 5.20 -3.61
CA THR A 44 -7.65 5.16 -2.20
C THR A 44 -8.54 6.34 -1.82
N MET A 45 -8.19 7.57 -2.20
CA MET A 45 -9.02 8.74 -1.90
C MET A 45 -10.40 8.68 -2.55
N MET A 46 -10.48 8.20 -3.80
CA MET A 46 -11.76 8.02 -4.49
C MET A 46 -12.62 6.94 -3.84
N HIS A 47 -12.01 5.86 -3.37
CA HIS A 47 -12.72 4.82 -2.61
C HIS A 47 -13.32 5.40 -1.33
N TRP A 48 -12.54 6.12 -0.52
CA TRP A 48 -13.03 6.72 0.73
C TRP A 48 -14.13 7.75 0.53
N ARG A 49 -14.09 8.48 -0.59
CA ARG A 49 -15.19 9.40 -0.92
C ARG A 49 -16.50 8.65 -1.14
N LYS A 50 -16.47 7.53 -1.88
CA LYS A 50 -17.65 6.67 -2.08
C LYS A 50 -18.15 6.08 -0.78
N VAL A 51 -17.27 5.53 0.05
CA VAL A 51 -17.64 4.95 1.36
C VAL A 51 -18.31 6.01 2.24
N ARG A 52 -17.81 7.24 2.25
CA ARG A 52 -18.41 8.34 3.01
C ARG A 52 -19.80 8.70 2.49
N ASP A 53 -19.99 8.73 1.17
CA ASP A 53 -21.29 9.01 0.55
C ASP A 53 -22.30 7.87 0.87
N GLU A 54 -21.87 6.61 0.81
CA GLU A 54 -22.67 5.44 1.20
C GLU A 54 -23.02 5.44 2.70
N GLU A 55 -22.08 5.82 3.58
CA GLU A 55 -22.32 5.95 5.02
C GLU A 55 -23.38 7.02 5.32
N ASN A 56 -23.35 8.16 4.61
CA ASN A 56 -24.38 9.21 4.73
C ASN A 56 -25.77 8.67 4.39
N GLU A 57 -25.88 7.89 3.32
CA GLU A 57 -27.15 7.31 2.87
C GLU A 57 -27.68 6.24 3.82
N LEU A 58 -26.78 5.39 4.35
CA LEU A 58 -27.12 4.30 5.26
C LEU A 58 -27.52 4.81 6.64
N MET A 59 -26.81 5.81 7.17
CA MET A 59 -26.95 6.26 8.56
C MET A 59 -27.91 7.44 8.77
N LYS A 60 -28.57 7.92 7.70
CA LYS A 60 -29.51 9.05 7.73
C LYS A 60 -30.62 8.97 8.80
N ASN A 61 -31.03 7.75 9.16
CA ASN A 61 -32.14 7.51 10.09
C ASN A 61 -31.68 7.33 11.55
N VAL A 62 -30.37 7.31 11.81
CA VAL A 62 -29.84 7.08 13.16
C VAL A 62 -29.71 8.43 13.88
N PRO A 63 -30.38 8.62 15.04
CA PRO A 63 -30.31 9.87 15.77
C PRO A 63 -28.88 10.12 16.24
N HIS A 64 -28.43 11.37 16.15
CA HIS A 64 -27.09 11.83 16.54
C HIS A 64 -25.91 11.18 15.79
N TRP A 65 -26.15 10.51 14.66
CA TRP A 65 -25.07 10.04 13.82
C TRP A 65 -24.42 11.18 13.04
N LYS A 66 -23.09 11.27 13.12
CA LYS A 66 -22.29 12.14 12.29
C LYS A 66 -21.25 11.29 11.58
N THR A 67 -21.27 11.34 10.26
CA THR A 67 -20.42 10.56 9.36
C THR A 67 -18.94 10.73 9.70
N GLY A 68 -18.22 9.62 9.82
CA GLY A 68 -16.81 9.61 10.22
C GLY A 68 -16.56 9.82 11.72
N THR A 69 -17.60 9.74 12.56
CA THR A 69 -17.46 9.70 14.03
C THR A 69 -18.22 8.51 14.59
N LEU A 70 -17.74 7.94 15.69
CA LEU A 70 -18.47 6.94 16.46
C LEU A 70 -19.36 7.67 17.47
N TYR A 71 -20.64 7.82 17.14
CA TYR A 71 -21.64 8.50 18.00
C TYR A 71 -21.19 9.90 18.51
N GLY A 72 -20.50 10.67 17.65
CA GLY A 72 -20.00 12.00 17.97
C GLY A 72 -18.57 12.04 18.50
N GLU A 73 -17.96 10.90 18.82
CA GLU A 73 -16.55 10.80 19.21
C GLU A 73 -15.66 10.44 18.01
N PRO A 74 -14.49 11.08 17.83
CA PRO A 74 -13.54 10.67 16.80
C PRO A 74 -12.96 9.30 17.14
N VAL A 75 -12.99 8.36 16.17
CA VAL A 75 -12.48 6.98 16.35
C VAL A 75 -10.98 6.97 16.71
N PHE A 76 -10.21 7.90 16.12
CA PHE A 76 -8.78 7.98 16.35
C PHE A 76 -8.42 9.17 17.23
N TYR A 77 -7.65 8.91 18.29
CA TYR A 77 -7.06 9.96 19.10
C TYR A 77 -5.87 10.58 18.38
N ASN A 78 -6.10 11.72 17.72
CA ASN A 78 -5.06 12.40 16.97
C ASN A 78 -4.97 13.90 17.32
N LYS A 79 -4.10 14.23 18.28
CA LYS A 79 -3.88 15.62 18.71
C LYS A 79 -3.33 16.52 17.60
N LEU A 80 -2.62 15.92 16.63
CA LEU A 80 -1.88 16.64 15.58
C LEU A 80 -2.64 16.67 14.24
N GLY A 81 -3.83 16.06 14.15
CA GLY A 81 -4.62 16.03 12.92
C GLY A 81 -3.94 15.32 11.75
N ARG A 82 -3.03 14.36 12.01
CA ARG A 82 -2.35 13.60 10.95
C ARG A 82 -3.33 12.66 10.22
N TRP A 83 -3.01 12.31 8.98
CA TRP A 83 -3.70 11.22 8.29
C TRP A 83 -3.44 9.90 9.04
N VAL A 84 -4.50 9.11 9.21
CA VAL A 84 -4.41 7.76 9.79
C VAL A 84 -4.61 6.78 8.64
N GLU A 85 -3.67 5.85 8.49
CA GLU A 85 -3.82 4.81 7.49
C GLU A 85 -4.97 3.88 7.87
N PRO A 86 -5.89 3.62 6.92
CA PRO A 86 -7.05 2.78 7.18
C PRO A 86 -6.64 1.32 7.38
N ASN A 87 -7.40 0.62 8.22
CA ASN A 87 -7.17 -0.80 8.46
C ASN A 87 -7.64 -1.63 7.24
N PHE A 88 -7.03 -2.80 7.03
CA PHE A 88 -7.45 -3.76 6.01
C PHE A 88 -8.94 -4.12 6.13
N ALA A 89 -9.43 -4.26 7.36
CA ALA A 89 -10.84 -4.57 7.61
C ALA A 89 -11.79 -3.43 7.16
N GLU A 90 -11.36 -2.17 7.25
CA GLU A 90 -12.15 -1.01 6.85
C GLU A 90 -12.22 -0.90 5.32
N TYR A 91 -11.07 -1.07 4.66
CA TYR A 91 -10.98 -0.96 3.19
C TYR A 91 -11.78 -2.07 2.47
N TYR A 92 -11.85 -3.26 3.05
CA TYR A 92 -12.56 -4.40 2.47
C TYR A 92 -13.94 -4.65 3.09
N ALA A 93 -14.51 -3.71 3.86
CA ALA A 93 -15.78 -3.89 4.56
C ALA A 93 -16.96 -4.24 3.62
N HIS A 94 -16.96 -3.69 2.39
CA HIS A 94 -18.02 -3.89 1.41
C HIS A 94 -17.84 -5.14 0.53
N VAL A 95 -16.77 -5.91 0.75
CA VAL A 95 -16.41 -7.06 -0.08
C VAL A 95 -16.79 -8.37 0.63
N SER A 96 -17.12 -9.40 -0.14
CA SER A 96 -17.41 -10.72 0.44
C SER A 96 -16.22 -11.25 1.27
N SER A 97 -16.52 -11.93 2.38
CA SER A 97 -15.51 -12.42 3.32
C SER A 97 -14.46 -13.32 2.64
N LYS A 98 -14.88 -14.13 1.64
CA LYS A 98 -13.97 -14.99 0.88
C LYS A 98 -12.95 -14.17 0.09
N THR A 99 -13.40 -13.13 -0.61
CA THR A 99 -12.53 -12.26 -1.40
C THR A 99 -11.59 -11.44 -0.51
N ALA A 100 -12.09 -10.91 0.62
CA ALA A 100 -11.25 -10.20 1.60
C ALA A 100 -10.14 -11.10 2.18
N VAL A 101 -10.46 -12.36 2.50
CA VAL A 101 -9.46 -13.34 2.99
C VAL A 101 -8.41 -13.64 1.92
N ASN A 102 -8.80 -13.77 0.65
CA ASN A 102 -7.86 -14.00 -0.44
C ASN A 102 -6.86 -12.84 -0.56
N HIS A 103 -7.33 -11.59 -0.60
CA HIS A 103 -6.46 -10.41 -0.64
C HIS A 103 -5.55 -10.30 0.57
N ARG A 104 -6.03 -10.68 1.77
CA ARG A 104 -5.20 -10.73 2.97
C ARG A 104 -4.09 -11.77 2.84
N ASN A 105 -4.41 -12.94 2.30
CA ASN A 105 -3.44 -14.02 2.11
C ASN A 105 -2.41 -13.65 1.04
N GLU A 106 -2.82 -12.99 -0.04
CA GLU A 106 -1.92 -12.44 -1.07
C GLU A 106 -0.95 -11.42 -0.47
N ALA A 107 -1.44 -10.48 0.33
CA ALA A 107 -0.60 -9.48 0.99
C ALA A 107 0.43 -10.07 1.96
N ARG A 108 0.20 -11.27 2.52
CA ARG A 108 1.14 -11.97 3.42
C ARG A 108 2.22 -12.78 2.68
N ARG A 109 2.07 -13.00 1.38
CA ARG A 109 2.99 -13.82 0.56
C ARG A 109 4.18 -13.02 0.02
N HIS A 110 4.10 -11.70 0.05
CA HIS A 110 5.15 -10.77 -0.34
C HIS A 110 5.81 -10.18 0.90
#